data_AF-A0A931QM96-F1
#
_entry.id   AF-A0A931QM96-F1
#
_cell.length_a   1.000
_cell.length_b   1.000
_cell.length_c   1.000
_cell.angle_alpha   90.00
_cell.angle_beta   90.00
_cell.angle_gamma   90.00
#
_symmetry.space_group_name_H-M   'P 1'
#
loop_
_entity.id
_entity.type
_entity.pdbx_description
1 polymer ?
#
loop_
_entity_poly.entity_id
_entity_poly.type
_entity_poly.pdbx_seq_one_letter_code
_entity_poly.pdbx_strand_id
1 'polypeptide(L)'
;MNILSKKIKGDIAELAVAKRLIELGCKVLFPYGENHRYDLVAEKDSKFLRIQVKYATPKDGILNINCRSSNNWSVLHYTEKEIDILVAYNPDNEEIYFIPVAQINYSSLNLRTSPAKNNQILKINFAENFKELKI
;
A
#
# COMPACT_ATOMS: atom_id res chain seq x y z
N MET A 1 12.33 24.50 -1.69
CA MET A 1 11.67 23.24 -2.11
C MET A 1 10.27 23.22 -1.53
N ASN A 2 9.24 23.09 -2.36
CA ASN A 2 7.85 23.07 -1.91
C ASN A 2 7.56 21.68 -1.29
N ILE A 3 7.31 21.62 0.02
CA ILE A 3 7.01 20.36 0.70
C ILE A 3 5.56 20.00 0.37
N LEU A 4 5.36 18.92 -0.40
CA LEU A 4 4.02 18.40 -0.69
C LEU A 4 3.28 18.06 0.60
N SER A 5 2.02 18.49 0.70
CA SER A 5 1.17 18.13 1.84
C SER A 5 0.91 16.62 1.89
N LYS A 6 0.58 16.09 3.08
CA LYS A 6 0.23 14.67 3.24
C LYS A 6 -0.93 14.26 2.33
N LYS A 7 -1.91 15.16 2.15
CA LYS A 7 -3.05 14.93 1.27
C LYS A 7 -2.60 14.77 -0.18
N ILE A 8 -1.80 15.70 -0.69
CA ILE A 8 -1.32 15.64 -2.10
C ILE A 8 -0.50 14.36 -2.33
N LYS A 9 0.33 13.94 -1.35
CA LYS A 9 1.05 12.66 -1.44
C LYS A 9 0.10 11.46 -1.51
N GLY A 10 -0.99 11.48 -0.74
CA GLY A 10 -2.06 10.47 -0.84
C GLY A 10 -2.67 10.44 -2.22
N ASP A 11 -3.16 11.59 -2.70
CA ASP A 11 -3.77 11.75 -4.03
C ASP A 11 -2.83 11.23 -5.15
N ILE A 12 -1.52 11.54 -5.08
CA ILE A 12 -0.51 11.02 -6.02
C ILE A 12 -0.41 9.50 -5.97
N ALA A 13 -0.31 8.93 -4.77
CA ALA A 13 -0.16 7.48 -4.60
C ALA A 13 -1.40 6.74 -5.10
N GLU A 14 -2.59 7.22 -4.78
CA GLU A 14 -3.87 6.64 -5.21
C GLU A 14 -3.97 6.60 -6.74
N LEU A 15 -3.63 7.70 -7.41
CA LEU A 15 -3.64 7.77 -8.88
C LEU A 15 -2.56 6.90 -9.52
N ALA A 16 -1.36 6.81 -8.93
CA ALA A 16 -0.31 5.91 -9.40
C ALA A 16 -0.74 4.43 -9.30
N VAL A 17 -1.37 4.05 -8.18
CA VAL A 17 -1.92 2.70 -8.00
C VAL A 17 -3.08 2.43 -8.96
N ALA A 18 -3.99 3.39 -9.14
CA ALA A 18 -5.08 3.27 -10.12
C ALA A 18 -4.55 3.04 -11.54
N LYS A 19 -3.56 3.82 -11.98
CA LYS A 19 -2.87 3.62 -13.27
C LYS A 19 -2.32 2.20 -13.37
N ARG A 20 -1.59 1.73 -12.35
CA ARG A 20 -0.99 0.40 -12.34
C ARG A 20 -2.03 -0.72 -12.41
N LEU A 21 -3.16 -0.57 -11.72
CA LEU A 21 -4.27 -1.53 -11.78
C LEU A 21 -4.89 -1.61 -13.18
N ILE A 22 -5.04 -0.46 -13.85
CA ILE A 22 -5.54 -0.39 -15.24
C ILE A 22 -4.57 -1.10 -16.19
N GLU A 23 -3.25 -0.87 -16.05
CA GLU A 23 -2.22 -1.60 -16.83
C GLU A 23 -2.30 -3.12 -16.63
N LEU A 24 -2.73 -3.58 -15.45
CA LEU A 24 -2.95 -5.00 -15.13
C LEU A 24 -4.32 -5.54 -15.61
N GLY A 25 -5.09 -4.72 -16.32
CA GLY A 25 -6.40 -5.08 -16.87
C GLY A 25 -7.55 -5.03 -15.86
N CYS A 26 -7.40 -4.33 -14.75
CA CYS A 26 -8.48 -4.12 -13.78
C CYS A 26 -9.33 -2.90 -14.17
N LYS A 27 -10.62 -2.93 -13.83
CA LYS A 27 -11.41 -1.69 -13.71
C LYS A 27 -11.16 -1.10 -12.33
N VAL A 28 -11.07 0.23 -12.25
CA VAL A 28 -10.86 0.94 -10.98
C VAL A 28 -12.11 1.73 -10.62
N LEU A 29 -12.59 1.53 -9.40
CA LEU A 29 -13.73 2.24 -8.84
C LEU A 29 -13.26 3.09 -7.66
N PHE A 30 -13.67 4.36 -7.65
CA PHE A 30 -13.42 5.26 -6.53
C PHE A 30 -14.69 5.37 -5.68
N PRO A 31 -14.61 5.14 -4.35
CA PRO A 31 -15.73 5.39 -3.46
C PRO A 31 -16.05 6.89 -3.44
N TYR A 32 -17.34 7.23 -3.41
CA TYR A 32 -17.79 8.62 -3.28
C TYR A 32 -17.92 9.01 -1.80
N GLY A 33 -17.43 10.20 -1.44
CA GLY A 33 -17.46 10.73 -0.08
C GLY A 33 -16.17 10.49 0.71
N GLU A 34 -16.17 10.90 1.97
CA GLU A 34 -15.01 10.79 2.88
C GLU A 34 -15.21 9.67 3.91
N ASN A 35 -14.15 9.37 4.67
CA ASN A 35 -14.13 8.41 5.79
C ASN A 35 -14.31 6.93 5.41
N HIS A 36 -13.95 6.57 4.18
CA HIS A 36 -13.84 5.18 3.76
C HIS A 36 -12.58 4.52 4.33
N ARG A 37 -12.64 3.20 4.53
CA ARG A 37 -11.51 2.40 5.02
C ARG A 37 -10.57 1.95 3.90
N TYR A 38 -10.96 2.16 2.65
CA TYR A 38 -10.21 1.89 1.43
C TYR A 38 -10.30 3.12 0.52
N ASP A 39 -9.30 3.30 -0.33
CA ASP A 39 -9.20 4.46 -1.22
C ASP A 39 -9.75 4.14 -2.62
N LEU A 40 -9.65 2.89 -3.06
CA LEU A 40 -10.18 2.42 -4.34
C LEU A 40 -10.55 0.94 -4.31
N VAL A 41 -11.30 0.49 -5.31
CA VAL A 41 -11.62 -0.91 -5.54
C VAL A 41 -11.12 -1.31 -6.93
N ALA A 42 -10.41 -2.44 -7.02
CA ALA A 42 -10.05 -3.08 -8.27
C ALA A 42 -11.05 -4.18 -8.60
N GLU A 43 -11.64 -4.15 -9.80
CA GLU A 43 -12.47 -5.23 -10.33
C GLU A 43 -11.71 -5.97 -11.45
N LYS A 44 -11.63 -7.30 -11.34
CA LYS A 44 -11.13 -8.19 -12.39
C LYS A 44 -11.86 -9.53 -12.32
N ASP A 45 -12.31 -10.04 -13.46
CA ASP A 45 -13.00 -11.34 -13.55
C ASP A 45 -14.16 -11.49 -12.54
N SER A 46 -14.97 -10.44 -12.38
CA SER A 46 -16.09 -10.34 -11.41
C SER A 46 -15.69 -10.42 -9.93
N LYS A 47 -14.39 -10.39 -9.61
CA LYS A 47 -13.88 -10.24 -8.25
C LYS A 47 -13.59 -8.77 -7.97
N PHE A 48 -13.89 -8.33 -6.76
CA PHE A 48 -13.65 -6.97 -6.28
C PHE A 48 -12.66 -7.02 -5.12
N LEU A 49 -11.63 -6.18 -5.18
CA LEU A 49 -10.61 -6.04 -4.14
C LEU A 49 -10.62 -4.60 -3.62
N ARG A 50 -10.94 -4.43 -2.35
CA ARG A 50 -10.87 -3.15 -1.63
C ARG A 50 -9.42 -2.86 -1.26
N ILE A 51 -8.92 -1.72 -1.70
CA ILE A 51 -7.51 -1.36 -1.63
C ILE A 51 -7.35 -0.09 -0.80
N GLN A 52 -6.56 -0.18 0.27
CA GLN A 52 -6.01 1.00 0.93
C GLN A 52 -4.61 1.26 0.36
N VAL A 53 -4.34 2.49 -0.02
CA VAL A 53 -3.06 2.97 -0.56
C VAL A 53 -2.27 3.72 0.52
N LYS A 54 -0.95 3.55 0.50
CA LYS A 54 -0.01 4.26 1.36
C LYS A 54 1.16 4.79 0.54
N TYR A 55 1.38 6.10 0.61
CA TYR A 55 2.63 6.72 0.18
C TYR A 55 3.71 6.42 1.22
N ALA A 56 4.79 5.73 0.82
CA ALA A 56 5.90 5.40 1.70
C ALA A 56 7.24 5.74 1.02
N THR A 57 8.10 6.49 1.69
CA THR A 57 9.45 6.77 1.20
C THR A 57 10.44 5.84 1.91
N PRO A 58 11.32 5.12 1.20
CA PRO A 58 12.29 4.24 1.82
C PRO A 58 13.34 5.04 2.60
N LYS A 59 13.82 4.45 3.68
CA LYS A 59 14.95 4.93 4.47
C LYS A 59 15.90 3.78 4.72
N ASP A 60 17.18 3.95 4.37
CA ASP A 60 18.22 2.91 4.53
C ASP A 60 17.85 1.55 3.88
N GLY A 61 17.19 1.59 2.71
CA GLY A 61 16.76 0.40 1.99
C GLY A 61 15.54 -0.31 2.60
N ILE A 62 14.79 0.38 3.46
CA ILE A 62 13.59 -0.14 4.12
C ILE A 62 12.42 0.81 3.85
N LEU A 63 11.34 0.27 3.30
CA LEU A 63 10.05 0.91 3.19
C LEU A 63 9.22 0.59 4.43
N ASN A 64 9.03 1.56 5.32
CA ASN A 64 8.17 1.40 6.50
C ASN A 64 6.73 1.78 6.14
N ILE A 65 5.82 0.82 6.28
CA ILE A 65 4.41 0.98 5.92
C ILE A 65 3.58 0.87 7.18
N ASN A 66 2.74 1.87 7.42
CA ASN A 66 1.77 1.84 8.51
C ASN A 66 0.56 1.00 8.10
N CYS A 67 0.33 -0.11 8.80
CA CYS A 67 -0.77 -1.03 8.56
C CYS A 67 -2.01 -0.68 9.40
N ARG A 68 -2.20 0.61 9.66
CA ARG A 68 -3.26 1.16 10.49
C ARG A 68 -3.74 2.49 9.92
N SER A 69 -4.99 2.82 10.19
CA SER A 69 -5.51 4.17 10.09
C SER A 69 -5.34 4.87 11.43
N SER A 70 -4.97 6.16 11.42
CA SER A 70 -4.83 6.96 12.63
C SER A 70 -5.31 8.37 12.37
N ASN A 71 -6.10 8.88 13.31
CA ASN A 71 -6.45 10.29 13.42
C ASN A 71 -6.08 10.78 14.84
N ASN A 72 -6.40 12.04 15.15
CA ASN A 72 -6.05 12.64 16.44
C ASN A 72 -6.72 11.96 17.66
N TRP A 73 -7.72 11.10 17.43
CA TRP A 73 -8.57 10.53 18.48
C TRP A 73 -8.47 9.00 18.58
N SER A 74 -7.94 8.33 17.55
CA SER A 74 -7.96 6.88 17.47
C SER A 74 -6.88 6.34 16.54
N VAL A 75 -6.43 5.12 16.84
CA VAL A 75 -5.59 4.30 15.98
C VAL A 75 -6.35 2.99 15.77
N LEU A 76 -6.70 2.70 14.53
CA LEU A 76 -7.49 1.54 14.15
C LEU A 76 -6.70 0.69 13.15
N HIS A 77 -6.47 -0.57 13.51
CA HIS A 77 -5.89 -1.55 12.60
C HIS A 77 -6.85 -1.83 11.44
N TYR A 78 -6.30 -2.06 10.25
CA TYR A 78 -7.10 -2.59 9.16
C TYR A 78 -7.43 -4.05 9.41
N THR A 79 -8.63 -4.47 9.04
CA THR A 79 -9.06 -5.87 9.11
C THR A 79 -9.45 -6.38 7.73
N GLU A 80 -9.48 -7.71 7.56
CA GLU A 80 -9.99 -8.38 6.35
C GLU A 80 -11.45 -8.00 6.02
N LYS A 81 -12.21 -7.53 7.02
CA LYS A 81 -13.58 -7.05 6.80
C LYS A 81 -13.63 -5.67 6.17
N GLU A 82 -12.54 -4.91 6.19
CA GLU A 82 -12.51 -3.52 5.75
C GLU A 82 -11.78 -3.34 4.42
N ILE A 83 -10.64 -4.00 4.27
CA ILE A 83 -9.80 -3.98 3.07
C ILE A 83 -9.34 -5.39 2.74
N ASP A 84 -9.04 -5.65 1.49
CA ASP A 84 -8.49 -6.94 1.06
C ASP A 84 -6.96 -6.84 0.87
N ILE A 85 -6.50 -5.68 0.39
CA ILE A 85 -5.07 -5.42 0.10
C ILE A 85 -4.68 -4.03 0.62
N LEU A 86 -3.51 -3.95 1.25
CA LEU A 86 -2.79 -2.70 1.50
C LEU A 86 -1.74 -2.53 0.41
N VAL A 87 -1.76 -1.40 -0.30
CA VAL A 87 -0.81 -1.11 -1.38
C VAL A 87 0.13 0.01 -0.96
N ALA A 88 1.44 -0.24 -1.03
CA ALA A 88 2.45 0.77 -0.78
C ALA A 88 3.02 1.30 -2.09
N TYR A 89 3.04 2.62 -2.25
CA TYR A 89 3.67 3.34 -3.36
C TYR A 89 4.99 3.96 -2.89
N ASN A 90 6.08 3.62 -3.58
CA ASN A 90 7.39 4.23 -3.39
C ASN A 90 7.62 5.34 -4.43
N PRO A 91 7.68 6.62 -4.02
CA PRO A 91 7.86 7.73 -4.94
C PRO A 91 9.27 7.83 -5.55
N ASP A 92 10.28 7.20 -4.93
CA ASP A 92 11.67 7.37 -5.37
C ASP A 92 11.95 6.66 -6.70
N ASN A 93 11.18 5.60 -6.98
CA ASN A 93 11.30 4.78 -8.19
C ASN A 93 9.95 4.36 -8.79
N GLU A 94 8.86 4.96 -8.31
CA GLU A 94 7.47 4.67 -8.71
C GLU A 94 7.01 3.21 -8.55
N GLU A 95 7.72 2.41 -7.74
CA GLU A 95 7.38 1.01 -7.50
C GLU A 95 6.15 0.88 -6.59
N ILE A 96 5.35 -0.17 -6.84
CA ILE A 96 4.10 -0.46 -6.13
C ILE A 96 4.16 -1.87 -5.55
N TYR A 97 3.75 -2.00 -4.29
CA TYR A 97 3.78 -3.26 -3.55
C TYR A 97 2.40 -3.63 -3.02
N PHE A 98 1.87 -4.78 -3.43
CA PHE A 98 0.56 -5.32 -3.06
C PHE A 98 0.70 -6.27 -1.87
N ILE A 99 0.21 -5.85 -0.70
CA ILE A 99 0.33 -6.60 0.55
C ILE A 99 -1.06 -7.12 0.93
N PRO A 100 -1.32 -8.44 0.81
CA PRO A 100 -2.59 -9.01 1.26
C PRO A 100 -2.78 -8.76 2.75
N VAL A 101 -3.96 -8.25 3.14
CA VAL A 101 -4.18 -7.87 4.54
C VAL A 101 -4.10 -9.08 5.49
N ALA A 102 -4.40 -10.29 4.99
CA ALA A 102 -4.25 -11.54 5.73
C ALA A 102 -2.80 -11.84 6.18
N GLN A 103 -1.80 -11.17 5.58
CA GLN A 103 -0.39 -11.28 5.99
C GLN A 103 0.01 -10.20 7.01
N ILE A 104 -0.90 -9.28 7.34
CA ILE A 104 -0.66 -8.15 8.24
C ILE A 104 -1.11 -8.52 9.65
N ASN A 105 -0.15 -8.89 10.50
CA ASN A 105 -0.38 -9.18 11.93
C ASN A 105 0.14 -8.08 12.87
N TYR A 106 0.55 -6.93 12.33
CA TYR A 106 1.31 -5.91 13.05
C TYR A 106 0.81 -4.49 12.74
N SER A 107 1.16 -3.51 13.57
CA SER A 107 0.83 -2.10 13.35
C SER A 107 1.60 -1.45 12.18
N SER A 108 2.71 -2.06 11.78
CA SER A 108 3.54 -1.63 10.67
C SER A 108 4.26 -2.81 10.04
N LEU A 109 4.60 -2.68 8.76
CA LEU A 109 5.35 -3.65 7.99
C LEU A 109 6.59 -2.97 7.40
N ASN A 110 7.74 -3.60 7.54
CA ASN A 110 8.98 -3.18 6.89
C ASN A 110 9.20 -4.04 5.66
N LEU A 111 9.16 -3.44 4.48
CA LEU A 111 9.61 -4.08 3.25
C LEU A 111 11.05 -3.65 2.96
N ARG A 112 11.92 -4.64 2.73
CA ARG A 112 13.32 -4.38 2.41
C ARG A 112 13.50 -4.29 0.89
N THR A 113 13.98 -3.14 0.41
CA THR A 113 14.21 -2.85 -1.02
C THR A 113 15.66 -3.05 -1.45
N SER A 114 16.60 -3.22 -0.50
CA SER A 114 17.99 -3.55 -0.77
C SER A 114 18.55 -4.58 0.23
N PRO A 115 19.58 -5.37 -0.14
CA PRO A 115 20.15 -6.40 0.74
C PRO A 115 20.49 -5.87 2.14
N ALA A 116 20.32 -6.70 3.16
CA ALA A 116 20.68 -6.34 4.53
C ALA A 116 22.20 -6.20 4.67
N LYS A 117 22.67 -5.19 5.41
CA LYS A 117 24.11 -4.92 5.61
C LYS A 117 24.87 -6.10 6.23
N ASN A 118 24.19 -6.91 7.04
CA ASN A 118 24.73 -8.10 7.70
C ASN A 118 24.41 -9.41 6.94
N ASN A 119 23.97 -9.33 5.68
CA ASN A 119 23.53 -10.47 4.87
C ASN A 119 22.42 -11.32 5.50
N GLN A 120 21.65 -10.77 6.45
CA GLN A 120 20.47 -11.45 6.98
C GLN A 120 19.45 -11.64 5.84
N ILE A 121 18.91 -12.86 5.76
CA ILE A 121 17.83 -13.22 4.81
C ILE A 121 16.61 -13.80 5.50
N LEU A 122 16.76 -14.32 6.73
CA LEU A 122 15.68 -14.92 7.49
C LEU A 122 14.78 -13.86 8.15
N LYS A 123 13.47 -14.11 8.12
CA LYS A 123 12.42 -13.24 8.68
C LYS A 123 12.41 -11.81 8.09
N ILE A 124 12.80 -11.68 6.83
CA ILE A 124 12.74 -10.43 6.09
C ILE A 124 11.58 -10.47 5.10
N ASN A 125 10.79 -9.40 5.06
CA ASN A 125 9.82 -9.17 4.00
C ASN A 125 10.54 -8.44 2.85
N PHE A 126 11.02 -9.18 1.86
CA PHE A 126 11.61 -8.57 0.67
C PHE A 126 10.53 -7.90 -0.17
N ALA A 127 10.79 -6.68 -0.62
CA ALA A 127 9.82 -5.89 -1.39
C ALA A 127 9.43 -6.60 -2.70
N GLU A 128 10.37 -7.31 -3.34
CA GLU A 128 10.14 -8.11 -4.55
C GLU A 128 9.01 -9.14 -4.41
N ASN A 129 8.80 -9.70 -3.21
CA ASN A 129 7.74 -10.69 -2.96
C ASN A 129 6.32 -10.11 -3.07
N PHE A 130 6.20 -8.78 -3.14
CA PHE A 130 4.94 -8.03 -3.14
C PHE A 130 4.72 -7.24 -4.44
N LYS A 131 5.52 -7.42 -5.49
CA LYS A 131 5.35 -6.65 -6.75
C LYS A 131 4.16 -7.08 -7.60
N GLU A 132 3.61 -8.25 -7.34
CA GLU A 132 2.53 -8.83 -8.13
C GLU A 132 1.19 -8.75 -7.40
N LEU A 133 0.17 -8.29 -8.12
CA LEU A 133 -1.22 -8.36 -7.65
C LEU A 133 -1.72 -9.81 -7.75
N LYS A 134 -2.24 -10.34 -6.65
CA LYS A 134 -2.85 -11.67 -6.56
C LYS A 134 -4.36 -11.50 -6.34
N ILE A 135 -5.18 -12.07 -7.24
CA ILE A 135 -6.65 -11.97 -7.26
C ILE A 135 -7.28 -13.37 -7.20
#